data_AF-A0A4U5UUD8-F1
#
_entry.id   AF-A0A4U5UUD8-F1
#
_cell.length_a   1.000
_cell.length_b   1.000
_cell.length_c   1.000
_cell.angle_alpha   90.00
_cell.angle_beta   90.00
_cell.angle_gamma   90.00
#
_symmetry.space_group_name_H-M   'P 1'
#
loop_
_entity.id
_entity.type
_entity.pdbx_description
1 polymer ?
#
loop_
_entity_poly.entity_id
_entity_poly.type
_entity_poly.pdbx_seq_one_letter_code
_entity_poly.pdbx_strand_id
1 'polypeptide(L)'
;MSGTALAVVVVVVFLLALYLLHRYGDLRKQQRMVLLGTLLSWYLCFLIVFILPLDVSTTIYKQCLLDNAHHPTPVTRANHPNQTNDNVSVYPTVRLLLPFMQSYARAGAFSRVGKMKTALIENAIYYGTYLLIFISLLIYVAVHPKWKLSWRELQTIGITAANTWGLFLLVLLLGYGLVEIPRSYWRSSSQSYLLAKTYFKAAKMANEKVEAEENLADVMEDVAGIHESVRYNHSLRKCVDTILTKVITAVQRHNQTQVQWSILLDEAFHLEDVAKSQSSSVRYFIHSLPSTHHQGWIHRFLYSPTVEWYWECVFRQSFYRLLAVVLCLLSAAVVWSECTFFSTHPVLSLFAVFVHLAEKQHNYICIEMVCFVSILFLCVCVYSTVFRIRFFNYYYLVPHHQTDAYSLQFSGMLFCRLTPPLCLNFLGLIHMDSAISHQDRIQTSYTSIMGSMSVLYFISDGFYIYYPMLVLLLCFATFYSLGSRCLNLLGFHQYITDNDMTSDLVDEGKELIRRVKTRRDGEMEEQQRSLLQDNSSDEDSGSRRSTGGRYLSLSPSRSGIFDDV
;
A
#
# COMPACT_ATOMS: atom_id res chain seq x y z
N MET A 1 7.11 -28.13 6.80
CA MET A 1 7.90 -27.29 7.74
C MET A 1 7.93 -27.88 9.15
N SER A 2 9.06 -27.76 9.87
CA SER A 2 9.10 -28.02 11.33
C SER A 2 8.33 -26.93 12.09
N GLY A 3 7.71 -27.26 13.23
CA GLY A 3 7.00 -26.30 14.07
C GLY A 3 7.86 -25.09 14.49
N THR A 4 9.18 -25.28 14.59
CA THR A 4 10.14 -24.20 14.86
C THR A 4 10.23 -23.20 13.70
N ALA A 5 10.23 -23.68 12.46
CA ALA A 5 10.28 -22.82 11.27
C ALA A 5 9.01 -21.96 11.15
N LEU A 6 7.84 -22.55 11.46
CA LEU A 6 6.59 -21.80 11.50
C LEU A 6 6.60 -20.72 12.59
N ALA A 7 7.11 -21.04 13.79
CA ALA A 7 7.25 -20.07 14.88
C ALA A 7 8.17 -18.90 14.49
N VAL A 8 9.29 -19.16 13.80
CA VAL A 8 10.17 -18.12 13.27
C VAL A 8 9.44 -17.24 12.27
N VAL A 9 8.69 -17.82 11.32
CA VAL A 9 7.91 -17.07 10.33
C VAL A 9 6.88 -16.16 11.01
N VAL A 10 6.12 -16.68 11.97
CA VAL A 10 5.14 -15.93 12.76
C VAL A 10 5.77 -14.70 13.42
N VAL A 11 6.93 -14.87 14.07
CA VAL A 11 7.65 -13.77 14.72
C VAL A 11 8.20 -12.76 13.72
N VAL A 12 8.83 -13.23 12.64
CA VAL A 12 9.40 -12.36 11.60
C VAL A 12 8.32 -11.52 10.92
N VAL A 13 7.17 -12.11 10.61
CA VAL A 13 6.03 -11.40 9.98
C VAL A 13 5.44 -10.38 10.94
N PHE A 14 5.35 -10.69 12.25
CA PHE A 14 4.92 -9.71 13.25
C PHE A 14 5.87 -8.51 13.33
N LEU A 15 7.19 -8.77 13.37
CA LEU A 15 8.20 -7.71 13.39
C LEU A 15 8.18 -6.88 12.10
N LEU A 16 7.94 -7.50 10.94
CA LEU A 16 7.78 -6.81 9.66
C LEU A 16 6.56 -5.89 9.68
N ALA A 17 5.40 -6.38 10.13
CA ALA A 17 4.18 -5.58 10.24
C ALA A 17 4.38 -4.40 11.22
N LEU A 18 5.05 -4.64 12.36
CA LEU A 18 5.37 -3.61 13.34
C LEU A 18 6.36 -2.58 12.78
N TYR A 19 7.39 -3.01 12.05
CA TYR A 19 8.35 -2.13 11.39
C TYR A 19 7.67 -1.24 10.35
N LEU A 20 6.80 -1.81 9.49
CA LEU A 20 6.05 -1.03 8.51
C LEU A 20 5.11 -0.05 9.21
N LEU A 21 4.43 -0.48 10.27
CA LEU A 21 3.53 0.38 11.03
C LEU A 21 4.27 1.54 11.69
N HIS A 22 5.45 1.26 12.25
CA HIS A 22 6.34 2.28 12.75
C HIS A 22 6.86 3.16 11.61
N ARG A 23 7.13 2.66 10.40
CA ARG A 23 7.64 3.49 9.30
C ARG A 23 6.60 4.49 8.79
N TYR A 24 5.32 4.09 8.74
CA TYR A 24 4.24 4.91 8.16
C TYR A 24 3.45 5.70 9.21
N GLY A 25 3.18 5.13 10.38
CA GLY A 25 2.36 5.75 11.44
C GLY A 25 3.19 6.29 12.61
N ASP A 26 2.73 7.39 13.21
CA ASP A 26 3.27 7.91 14.47
C ASP A 26 2.66 7.15 15.66
N LEU A 27 3.47 6.29 16.29
CA LEU A 27 3.04 5.45 17.43
C LEU A 27 2.66 6.26 18.68
N ARG A 28 3.14 7.51 18.81
CA ARG A 28 2.92 8.35 19.99
C ARG A 28 1.70 9.25 19.84
N LYS A 29 1.46 9.78 18.63
CA LYS A 29 0.32 10.68 18.37
C LYS A 29 -0.99 9.96 18.11
N GLN A 30 -0.97 8.75 17.54
CA GLN A 30 -2.18 8.05 17.12
C GLN A 30 -2.88 7.30 18.26
N GLN A 31 -4.21 7.18 18.16
CA GLN A 31 -5.02 6.43 19.13
C GLN A 31 -4.64 4.93 19.11
N ARG A 32 -4.42 4.35 20.30
CA ARG A 32 -3.96 2.94 20.42
C ARG A 32 -4.85 1.92 19.72
N MET A 33 -6.17 2.12 19.67
CA MET A 33 -7.10 1.21 18.98
C MET A 33 -6.89 1.22 17.45
N VAL A 34 -6.60 2.38 16.86
CA VAL A 34 -6.31 2.54 15.43
C VAL A 34 -5.04 1.77 15.07
N LEU A 35 -4.02 1.91 15.92
CA LEU A 35 -2.73 1.26 15.76
C LEU A 35 -2.85 -0.26 15.86
N LEU A 36 -3.51 -0.76 16.91
CA LEU A 36 -3.72 -2.20 17.12
C LEU A 36 -4.56 -2.84 16.01
N GLY A 37 -5.65 -2.18 15.59
CA GLY A 37 -6.49 -2.66 14.50
C GLY A 37 -5.73 -2.76 13.17
N THR A 38 -4.87 -1.77 12.87
CA THR A 38 -4.05 -1.80 11.67
C THR A 38 -2.94 -2.84 11.75
N LEU A 39 -2.25 -2.95 12.89
CA LEU A 39 -1.22 -3.96 13.12
C LEU A 39 -1.78 -5.38 12.92
N LEU A 40 -2.93 -5.67 13.54
CA LEU A 40 -3.59 -6.97 13.43
C LEU A 40 -3.98 -7.26 11.96
N SER A 41 -4.55 -6.27 11.28
CA SER A 41 -4.96 -6.41 9.87
C SER A 41 -3.78 -6.73 8.96
N TRP A 42 -2.70 -5.96 9.06
CA TRP A 42 -1.48 -6.16 8.26
C TRP A 42 -0.80 -7.49 8.60
N TYR A 43 -0.68 -7.81 9.89
CA TYR A 43 -0.09 -9.05 10.35
C TYR A 43 -0.80 -10.28 9.79
N LEU A 44 -2.14 -10.35 9.90
CA LEU A 44 -2.91 -11.47 9.36
C LEU A 44 -2.80 -11.57 7.84
N CYS A 45 -2.79 -10.44 7.13
CA CYS A 45 -2.65 -10.43 5.67
C CYS A 45 -1.25 -10.81 5.19
N PHE A 46 -0.18 -10.46 5.92
CA PHE A 46 1.18 -10.89 5.55
C PHE A 46 1.44 -12.34 5.94
N LEU A 47 0.81 -12.84 7.01
CA LEU A 47 0.97 -14.21 7.46
C LEU A 47 0.37 -15.23 6.47
N ILE A 48 -0.72 -14.87 5.77
CA ILE A 48 -1.37 -15.76 4.81
C ILE A 48 -0.47 -16.16 3.63
N VAL A 49 0.50 -15.31 3.28
CA VAL A 49 1.49 -15.57 2.21
C VAL A 49 2.32 -16.81 2.52
N PHE A 50 2.51 -17.13 3.80
CA PHE A 50 3.24 -18.31 4.27
C PHE A 50 2.31 -19.46 4.65
N ILE A 51 1.14 -19.17 5.23
CA ILE A 51 0.19 -20.21 5.66
C ILE A 51 -0.43 -20.93 4.46
N LEU A 52 -0.81 -20.21 3.40
CA LEU A 52 -1.53 -20.81 2.27
C LEU A 52 -0.67 -21.83 1.48
N PRO A 53 0.62 -21.58 1.15
CA PRO A 53 1.50 -22.60 0.57
C PRO A 53 1.66 -23.84 1.45
N LEU A 54 1.71 -23.65 2.77
CA LEU A 54 1.77 -24.75 3.73
C LEU A 54 0.46 -25.55 3.73
N ASP A 55 -0.70 -24.90 3.67
CA ASP A 55 -2.01 -25.56 3.58
C ASP A 55 -2.14 -26.38 2.29
N VAL A 56 -1.71 -25.83 1.15
CA VAL A 56 -1.70 -26.54 -0.14
C VAL A 56 -0.80 -27.78 -0.10
N SER A 57 0.47 -27.62 0.32
CA SER A 57 1.42 -28.74 0.38
C SER A 57 0.97 -29.85 1.33
N THR A 58 0.41 -29.48 2.49
CA THR A 58 -0.15 -30.45 3.46
C THR A 58 -1.42 -31.12 2.96
N THR A 59 -2.27 -30.42 2.20
CA THR A 59 -3.46 -31.00 1.57
C THR A 59 -3.09 -32.05 0.53
N ILE A 60 -2.14 -31.73 -0.36
CA ILE A 60 -1.63 -32.68 -1.38
C ILE A 60 -0.97 -33.89 -0.70
N TYR A 61 -0.20 -33.68 0.37
CA TYR A 61 0.37 -34.78 1.15
C TYR A 61 -0.71 -35.70 1.75
N LYS A 62 -1.77 -35.13 2.35
CA LYS A 62 -2.89 -35.91 2.91
C LYS A 62 -3.64 -36.69 1.82
N GLN A 63 -3.86 -36.08 0.65
CA GLN A 63 -4.46 -36.77 -0.49
C GLN A 63 -3.61 -37.97 -0.90
N CYS A 64 -2.29 -37.79 -1.04
CA CYS A 64 -1.37 -38.88 -1.36
C CYS A 64 -1.42 -40.03 -0.34
N LEU A 65 -1.52 -39.72 0.96
CA LEU A 65 -1.69 -40.74 1.99
C LEU A 65 -3.01 -41.52 1.84
N LEU A 66 -4.11 -40.85 1.50
CA LEU A 66 -5.40 -41.50 1.26
C LEU A 66 -5.37 -42.39 0.01
N ASP A 67 -4.79 -41.88 -1.08
CA ASP A 67 -4.67 -42.63 -2.34
C ASP A 67 -3.80 -43.88 -2.15
N ASN A 68 -2.72 -43.79 -1.36
CA ASN A 68 -1.88 -44.94 -1.02
C ASN A 68 -2.53 -45.92 -0.04
N ALA A 69 -3.46 -45.46 0.81
CA ALA A 69 -4.22 -46.32 1.70
C ALA A 69 -5.31 -47.13 0.95
N HIS A 70 -5.68 -46.73 -0.26
CA HIS A 70 -6.70 -47.38 -1.09
C HIS A 70 -6.16 -47.85 -2.45
N HIS A 71 -5.80 -49.14 -2.56
CA HIS A 71 -5.66 -49.85 -3.84
C HIS A 71 -6.81 -50.85 -4.06
N PRO A 72 -7.17 -51.17 -5.32
CA PRO A 72 -8.41 -50.76 -5.97
C PRO A 72 -9.57 -51.71 -5.67
N THR A 73 -10.63 -51.18 -5.07
CA THR A 73 -11.99 -51.69 -5.29
C THR A 73 -12.79 -50.56 -5.90
N PRO A 74 -13.73 -50.84 -6.84
CA PRO A 74 -14.48 -49.80 -7.53
C PRO A 74 -15.14 -48.92 -6.47
N VAL A 75 -14.92 -47.62 -6.58
CA VAL A 75 -15.40 -46.62 -5.62
C VAL A 75 -16.92 -46.62 -5.66
N THR A 76 -17.55 -47.39 -4.77
CA THR A 76 -18.94 -47.15 -4.38
C THR A 76 -18.93 -45.95 -3.46
N ARG A 77 -19.08 -44.78 -4.10
CA ARG A 77 -19.56 -43.49 -3.59
C ARG A 77 -20.00 -43.54 -2.11
N ALA A 78 -19.07 -43.24 -1.20
CA ALA A 78 -19.44 -42.83 0.14
C ALA A 78 -19.82 -41.35 0.06
N ASN A 79 -21.13 -41.08 0.09
CA ASN A 79 -21.66 -39.75 0.35
C ASN A 79 -21.12 -39.30 1.72
N HIS A 80 -20.06 -38.51 1.73
CA HIS A 80 -19.69 -37.77 2.93
C HIS A 80 -20.86 -36.84 3.24
N PRO A 81 -21.46 -36.91 4.44
CA PRO A 81 -22.56 -36.03 4.78
C PRO A 81 -22.04 -34.59 4.71
N ASN A 82 -22.85 -33.73 4.08
CA ASN A 82 -22.74 -32.28 4.18
C ASN A 82 -22.62 -31.90 5.66
N GLN A 83 -21.40 -31.78 6.15
CA GLN A 83 -21.11 -31.07 7.37
C GLN A 83 -21.22 -29.59 7.02
N THR A 84 -22.46 -29.11 6.91
CA THR A 84 -22.77 -27.72 7.23
C THR A 84 -22.47 -27.55 8.70
N ASN A 85 -21.19 -27.39 9.04
CA ASN A 85 -20.82 -26.80 10.31
C ASN A 85 -21.30 -25.36 10.23
N ASP A 86 -22.41 -25.10 10.92
CA ASP A 86 -22.85 -23.79 11.39
C ASP A 86 -21.77 -23.19 12.30
N ASN A 87 -20.60 -22.91 11.74
CA ASN A 87 -19.59 -22.10 12.40
C ASN A 87 -19.93 -20.66 12.08
N VAL A 88 -20.79 -20.12 12.94
CA VAL A 88 -21.07 -18.72 13.14
C VAL A 88 -19.79 -17.92 12.88
N SER A 89 -19.84 -17.21 11.76
CA SER A 89 -18.79 -16.41 11.17
C SER A 89 -18.18 -15.47 12.22
N VAL A 90 -16.89 -15.67 12.53
CA VAL A 90 -16.04 -14.69 13.26
C VAL A 90 -15.73 -13.47 12.36
N TYR A 91 -16.21 -13.47 11.12
CA TYR A 91 -15.85 -12.52 10.07
C TYR A 91 -16.69 -11.23 9.91
N PRO A 92 -17.93 -11.06 10.45
CA PRO A 92 -18.66 -9.80 10.31
C PRO A 92 -18.11 -8.71 11.23
N THR A 93 -17.44 -9.08 12.33
CA THR A 93 -16.98 -8.14 13.36
C THR A 93 -15.93 -7.17 12.82
N VAL A 94 -14.93 -7.64 12.06
CA VAL A 94 -13.90 -6.77 11.46
C VAL A 94 -14.47 -5.92 10.33
N ARG A 95 -15.45 -6.47 9.57
CA ARG A 95 -16.08 -5.83 8.42
C ARG A 95 -16.96 -4.63 8.80
N LEU A 96 -17.57 -4.66 9.99
CA LEU A 96 -18.40 -3.57 10.52
C LEU A 96 -17.62 -2.63 11.46
N LEU A 97 -16.58 -3.14 12.14
CA LEU A 97 -15.79 -2.35 13.10
C LEU A 97 -14.87 -1.32 12.41
N LEU A 98 -14.24 -1.67 11.29
CA LEU A 98 -13.33 -0.76 10.59
C LEU A 98 -14.02 0.49 9.99
N PRO A 99 -15.16 0.40 9.29
CA PRO A 99 -15.89 1.58 8.82
C PRO A 99 -16.43 2.45 9.97
N PHE A 100 -16.83 1.81 11.08
CA PHE A 100 -17.21 2.52 12.29
C PHE A 100 -16.04 3.31 12.91
N MET A 101 -14.87 2.69 13.02
CA MET A 101 -13.65 3.35 13.50
C MET A 101 -13.21 4.51 12.59
N GLN A 102 -13.38 4.37 11.27
CA GLN A 102 -13.08 5.43 10.29
C GLN A 102 -13.97 6.66 10.47
N SER A 103 -15.29 6.47 10.60
CA SER A 103 -16.22 7.59 10.81
C SER A 103 -16.08 8.20 12.21
N TYR A 104 -15.70 7.40 13.22
CA TYR A 104 -15.34 7.90 14.56
C TYR A 104 -14.10 8.80 14.54
N ALA A 105 -13.07 8.45 13.77
CA ALA A 105 -11.89 9.27 13.60
C ALA A 105 -12.18 10.58 12.83
N ARG A 106 -13.13 10.55 11.89
CA ARG A 106 -13.55 11.70 11.07
C ARG A 106 -14.48 12.67 11.80
N ALA A 107 -15.24 12.20 12.80
CA ALA A 107 -16.23 13.02 13.48
C ALA A 107 -15.61 14.27 14.15
N GLY A 108 -16.03 15.45 13.68
CA GLY A 108 -15.61 16.75 14.21
C GLY A 108 -16.20 17.12 15.57
N ALA A 109 -17.07 16.27 16.13
CA ALA A 109 -17.76 16.53 17.39
C ALA A 109 -16.80 16.64 18.59
N PHE A 110 -17.09 17.58 19.48
CA PHE A 110 -16.19 17.95 20.59
C PHE A 110 -16.21 16.97 21.78
N SER A 111 -17.16 16.02 21.85
CA SER A 111 -17.27 15.03 22.95
C SER A 111 -17.13 13.60 22.43
N ARG A 112 -16.63 12.66 23.26
CA ARG A 112 -16.48 11.23 22.89
C ARG A 112 -17.82 10.60 22.48
N VAL A 113 -18.89 10.99 23.17
CA VAL A 113 -20.28 10.57 22.87
C VAL A 113 -20.77 11.23 21.58
N GLY A 114 -20.45 12.50 21.36
CA GLY A 114 -20.74 13.22 20.11
C GLY A 114 -20.07 12.57 18.91
N LYS A 115 -18.78 12.19 19.04
CA LYS A 115 -18.04 11.48 17.98
C LYS A 115 -18.65 10.13 17.68
N MET A 116 -19.05 9.38 18.71
CA MET A 116 -19.71 8.10 18.54
C MET A 116 -21.08 8.24 17.87
N LYS A 117 -21.87 9.25 18.25
CA LYS A 117 -23.18 9.54 17.66
C LYS A 117 -23.05 9.96 16.20
N THR A 118 -22.15 10.90 15.89
CA THR A 118 -21.88 11.33 14.51
C THR A 118 -21.40 10.15 13.67
N ALA A 119 -20.51 9.31 14.22
CA ALA A 119 -20.01 8.14 13.51
C ALA A 119 -21.08 7.07 13.23
N LEU A 120 -22.01 6.87 14.17
CA LEU A 120 -23.16 6.00 13.98
C LEU A 120 -24.11 6.56 12.92
N ILE A 121 -24.39 7.85 12.94
CA ILE A 121 -25.30 8.50 11.99
C ILE A 121 -24.73 8.44 10.57
N GLU A 122 -23.46 8.78 10.37
CA GLU A 122 -22.81 8.72 9.06
C GLU A 122 -22.81 7.30 8.48
N ASN A 123 -22.44 6.30 9.29
CA ASN A 123 -22.51 4.91 8.86
C ASN A 123 -23.95 4.44 8.63
N ALA A 124 -24.91 4.85 9.46
CA ALA A 124 -26.32 4.50 9.27
C ALA A 124 -26.90 5.10 7.99
N ILE A 125 -26.51 6.33 7.62
CA ILE A 125 -26.88 6.94 6.33
C ILE A 125 -26.25 6.15 5.19
N TYR A 126 -24.93 5.91 5.25
CA TYR A 126 -24.22 5.18 4.20
C TYR A 126 -24.80 3.78 3.99
N TYR A 127 -24.82 2.93 5.02
CA TYR A 127 -25.39 1.57 4.92
C TYR A 127 -26.91 1.58 4.69
N GLY A 128 -27.64 2.56 5.22
CA GLY A 128 -29.06 2.74 4.99
C GLY A 128 -29.40 3.00 3.52
N THR A 129 -28.61 3.83 2.83
CA THR A 129 -28.79 4.06 1.39
C THR A 129 -28.54 2.80 0.54
N TYR A 130 -27.51 2.00 0.85
CA TYR A 130 -27.31 0.70 0.19
C TYR A 130 -28.44 -0.28 0.47
N LEU A 131 -28.95 -0.30 1.70
CA LEU A 131 -30.08 -1.15 2.08
C LEU A 131 -31.34 -0.78 1.30
N LEU A 132 -31.61 0.52 1.10
CA LEU A 132 -32.74 0.98 0.28
C LEU A 132 -32.61 0.57 -1.19
N ILE A 133 -31.42 0.72 -1.78
CA ILE A 133 -31.14 0.26 -3.16
C ILE A 133 -31.29 -1.26 -3.26
N PHE A 134 -30.82 -2.00 -2.26
CA PHE A 134 -30.94 -3.45 -2.23
C PHE A 134 -32.41 -3.90 -2.13
N ILE A 135 -33.21 -3.27 -1.25
CA ILE A 135 -34.64 -3.57 -1.09
C ILE A 135 -35.40 -3.23 -2.37
N SER A 136 -35.11 -2.11 -3.04
CA SER A 136 -35.80 -1.76 -4.30
C SER A 136 -35.51 -2.76 -5.42
N LEU A 137 -34.27 -3.23 -5.54
CA LEU A 137 -33.90 -4.32 -6.45
C LEU A 137 -34.58 -5.65 -6.06
N LEU A 138 -34.69 -5.95 -4.77
CA LEU A 138 -35.33 -7.18 -4.28
C LEU A 138 -36.83 -7.17 -4.60
N ILE A 139 -37.51 -6.02 -4.41
CA ILE A 139 -38.91 -5.83 -4.80
C ILE A 139 -39.07 -6.00 -6.32
N TYR A 140 -38.18 -5.42 -7.12
CA TYR A 140 -38.20 -5.59 -8.58
C TYR A 140 -38.14 -7.07 -8.98
N VAL A 141 -37.24 -7.85 -8.37
CA VAL A 141 -37.11 -9.29 -8.67
C VAL A 141 -38.31 -10.09 -8.14
N ALA A 142 -38.81 -9.77 -6.95
CA ALA A 142 -39.96 -10.46 -6.34
C ALA A 142 -41.28 -10.25 -7.12
N VAL A 143 -41.41 -9.13 -7.82
CA VAL A 143 -42.59 -8.84 -8.66
C VAL A 143 -42.55 -9.59 -10.00
N HIS A 144 -41.38 -10.06 -10.45
CA HIS A 144 -41.26 -10.84 -11.68
C HIS A 144 -41.69 -12.30 -11.45
N PRO A 145 -42.82 -12.77 -12.05
CA PRO A 145 -43.46 -14.04 -11.70
C PRO A 145 -42.66 -15.31 -12.08
N LYS A 146 -41.51 -15.16 -12.73
CA LYS A 146 -40.60 -16.26 -13.08
C LYS A 146 -39.61 -16.62 -11.97
N TRP A 147 -39.45 -15.79 -10.94
CA TRP A 147 -38.38 -15.91 -9.93
C TRP A 147 -38.99 -16.14 -8.55
N LYS A 148 -39.05 -17.40 -8.09
CA LYS A 148 -39.48 -17.73 -6.72
C LYS A 148 -38.28 -17.63 -5.78
N LEU A 149 -38.04 -16.48 -5.14
CA LEU A 149 -36.94 -16.33 -4.20
C LEU A 149 -37.18 -17.10 -2.90
N SER A 150 -36.31 -18.06 -2.60
CA SER A 150 -36.16 -18.69 -1.29
C SER A 150 -35.30 -17.84 -0.34
N TRP A 151 -35.52 -17.93 0.98
CA TRP A 151 -34.65 -17.31 1.99
C TRP A 151 -33.17 -17.74 1.85
N ARG A 152 -32.93 -19.00 1.47
CA ARG A 152 -31.57 -19.53 1.22
C ARG A 152 -30.92 -18.89 -0.01
N GLU A 153 -31.71 -18.66 -1.06
CA GLU A 153 -31.23 -17.97 -2.27
C GLU A 153 -30.94 -16.50 -1.98
N LEU A 154 -31.75 -15.85 -1.14
CA LEU A 154 -31.50 -14.48 -0.70
C LEU A 154 -30.22 -14.36 0.14
N GLN A 155 -29.98 -15.29 1.06
CA GLN A 155 -28.70 -15.38 1.80
C GLN A 155 -27.52 -15.58 0.84
N THR A 156 -27.69 -16.43 -0.18
CA THR A 156 -26.66 -16.68 -1.20
C THR A 156 -26.39 -15.45 -2.06
N ILE A 157 -27.43 -14.69 -2.46
CA ILE A 157 -27.28 -13.41 -3.18
C ILE A 157 -26.54 -12.39 -2.33
N GLY A 158 -26.87 -12.28 -1.04
CA GLY A 158 -26.21 -11.36 -0.11
C GLY A 158 -24.72 -11.68 0.07
N ILE A 159 -24.37 -12.96 0.24
CA ILE A 159 -22.98 -13.42 0.35
C ILE A 159 -22.23 -13.19 -0.97
N THR A 160 -22.86 -13.55 -2.11
CA THR A 160 -22.28 -13.36 -3.44
C THR A 160 -22.01 -11.87 -3.72
N ALA A 161 -22.99 -10.99 -3.49
CA ALA A 161 -22.83 -9.54 -3.67
C ALA A 161 -21.75 -8.93 -2.75
N ALA A 162 -21.64 -9.43 -1.52
CA ALA A 162 -20.61 -9.01 -0.59
C ALA A 162 -19.20 -9.43 -1.04
N ASN A 163 -19.07 -10.57 -1.74
CA ASN A 163 -17.82 -11.11 -2.23
C ASN A 163 -17.43 -10.56 -3.62
N THR A 164 -18.41 -10.27 -4.49
CA THR A 164 -18.18 -9.74 -5.84
C THR A 164 -17.51 -8.37 -5.83
N TRP A 165 -17.77 -7.50 -4.85
CA TRP A 165 -17.05 -6.23 -4.76
C TRP A 165 -15.55 -6.43 -4.51
N GLY A 166 -15.18 -7.33 -3.59
CA GLY A 166 -13.78 -7.62 -3.29
C GLY A 166 -13.08 -8.22 -4.50
N LEU A 167 -13.78 -9.07 -5.23
CA LEU A 167 -13.32 -9.73 -6.44
C LEU A 167 -13.18 -8.76 -7.63
N PHE A 168 -14.14 -7.85 -7.82
CA PHE A 168 -14.06 -6.77 -8.80
C PHE A 168 -12.86 -5.86 -8.51
N LEU A 169 -12.69 -5.45 -7.25
CA LEU A 169 -11.57 -4.63 -6.84
C LEU A 169 -10.24 -5.38 -7.01
N LEU A 170 -10.20 -6.69 -6.72
CA LEU A 170 -9.05 -7.55 -7.01
C LEU A 170 -8.70 -7.52 -8.49
N VAL A 171 -9.66 -7.69 -9.40
CA VAL A 171 -9.40 -7.67 -10.85
C VAL A 171 -8.81 -6.35 -11.31
N LEU A 172 -9.36 -5.23 -10.84
CA LEU A 172 -8.85 -3.90 -11.17
C LEU A 172 -7.40 -3.73 -10.71
N LEU A 173 -7.11 -4.07 -9.46
CA LEU A 173 -5.78 -3.89 -8.88
C LEU A 173 -4.76 -4.88 -9.46
N LEU A 174 -5.17 -6.13 -9.66
CA LEU A 174 -4.32 -7.18 -10.22
C LEU A 174 -3.96 -6.85 -11.67
N GLY A 175 -4.95 -6.50 -12.51
CA GLY A 175 -4.70 -6.12 -13.91
C GLY A 175 -3.76 -4.92 -14.06
N TYR A 176 -3.89 -3.92 -13.17
CA TYR A 176 -2.95 -2.80 -13.12
C TYR A 176 -1.55 -3.22 -12.61
N GLY A 177 -1.50 -3.96 -11.50
CA GLY A 177 -0.25 -4.36 -10.85
C GLY A 177 0.61 -5.29 -11.71
N LEU A 178 -0.02 -6.15 -12.52
CA LEU A 178 0.69 -7.05 -13.43
C LEU A 178 1.50 -6.30 -14.49
N VAL A 179 1.04 -5.13 -14.94
CA VAL A 179 1.72 -4.34 -15.99
C VAL A 179 2.60 -3.25 -15.39
N GLU A 180 2.08 -2.52 -14.41
CA GLU A 180 2.76 -1.33 -13.90
C GLU A 180 3.97 -1.69 -13.03
N ILE A 181 3.97 -2.83 -12.33
CA ILE A 181 5.11 -3.21 -11.48
C ILE A 181 6.37 -3.54 -12.31
N PRO A 182 6.34 -4.48 -13.27
CA PRO A 182 7.51 -4.72 -14.13
C PRO A 182 7.98 -3.45 -14.86
N ARG A 183 7.03 -2.67 -15.41
CA ARG A 183 7.30 -1.39 -16.07
C ARG A 183 7.99 -0.39 -15.15
N SER A 184 7.50 -0.25 -13.92
CA SER A 184 8.06 0.66 -12.93
C SER A 184 9.51 0.30 -12.61
N TYR A 185 9.81 -0.98 -12.38
CA TYR A 185 11.17 -1.45 -12.11
C TYR A 185 12.08 -1.30 -13.33
N TRP A 186 11.56 -1.55 -14.54
CA TRP A 186 12.30 -1.33 -15.78
C TRP A 186 12.66 0.14 -15.96
N ARG A 187 11.71 1.06 -15.74
CA ARG A 187 11.95 2.49 -15.84
C ARG A 187 12.88 3.02 -14.74
N SER A 188 12.77 2.48 -13.53
CA SER A 188 13.69 2.77 -12.41
C SER A 188 15.13 2.34 -12.70
N SER A 189 15.37 1.45 -13.67
CA SER A 189 16.74 1.13 -14.10
C SER A 189 17.41 2.25 -14.92
N SER A 190 16.65 3.21 -15.45
CA SER A 190 17.20 4.36 -16.19
C SER A 190 17.37 5.56 -15.28
N GLN A 191 18.62 5.98 -15.06
CA GLN A 191 18.95 7.14 -14.23
C GLN A 191 18.32 8.43 -14.77
N SER A 192 18.33 8.63 -16.10
CA SER A 192 17.74 9.81 -16.74
C SER A 192 16.22 9.90 -16.52
N TYR A 193 15.52 8.76 -16.60
CA TYR A 193 14.09 8.71 -16.30
C TYR A 193 13.83 8.99 -14.81
N LEU A 194 14.63 8.42 -13.92
CA LEU A 194 14.48 8.61 -12.48
C LEU A 194 14.67 10.08 -12.08
N LEU A 195 15.70 10.75 -12.62
CA LEU A 195 15.92 12.18 -12.44
C LEU A 195 14.74 13.02 -12.92
N ALA A 196 14.29 12.78 -14.16
CA ALA A 196 13.18 13.53 -14.73
C ALA A 196 11.88 13.31 -13.93
N LYS A 197 11.62 12.08 -13.49
CA LYS A 197 10.50 11.76 -12.59
C LYS A 197 10.60 12.51 -11.26
N THR A 198 11.79 12.61 -10.69
CA THR A 198 12.02 13.35 -9.44
C THR A 198 11.80 14.86 -9.65
N TYR A 199 12.26 15.44 -10.76
CA TYR A 199 11.97 16.84 -11.11
C TYR A 199 10.46 17.08 -11.27
N PHE A 200 9.75 16.22 -11.99
CA PHE A 200 8.29 16.32 -12.13
C PHE A 200 7.56 16.26 -10.78
N LYS A 201 7.96 15.32 -9.91
CA LYS A 201 7.43 15.22 -8.56
C LYS A 201 7.76 16.45 -7.73
N ALA A 202 8.94 17.06 -7.93
CA ALA A 202 9.34 18.26 -7.22
C ALA A 202 8.44 19.44 -7.61
N ALA A 203 8.17 19.66 -8.89
CA ALA A 203 7.22 20.70 -9.32
C ALA A 203 5.84 20.51 -8.68
N LYS A 204 5.30 19.27 -8.72
CA LYS A 204 4.00 18.98 -8.12
C LYS A 204 3.98 19.18 -6.60
N MET A 205 5.01 18.70 -5.90
CA MET A 205 5.12 18.85 -4.45
C MET A 205 5.33 20.30 -4.03
N ALA A 206 6.04 21.10 -4.83
CA ALA A 206 6.19 22.53 -4.59
C ALA A 206 4.83 23.25 -4.66
N ASN A 207 4.00 22.92 -5.65
CA ASN A 207 2.64 23.46 -5.77
C ASN A 207 1.76 23.02 -4.58
N GLU A 208 1.76 21.73 -4.22
CA GLU A 208 1.02 21.20 -3.06
C GLU A 208 1.50 21.87 -1.74
N LYS A 209 2.79 22.21 -1.65
CA LYS A 209 3.37 22.91 -0.49
C LYS A 209 2.90 24.36 -0.41
N VAL A 210 2.93 25.11 -1.52
CA VAL A 210 2.45 26.50 -1.56
C VAL A 210 0.95 26.56 -1.23
N GLU A 211 0.16 25.65 -1.80
CA GLU A 211 -1.27 25.53 -1.48
C GLU A 211 -1.50 25.24 0.02
N ALA A 212 -0.69 24.36 0.63
CA ALA A 212 -0.78 24.09 2.06
C ALA A 212 -0.34 25.28 2.94
N GLU A 213 0.64 26.08 2.48
CA GLU A 213 1.09 27.31 3.15
C GLU A 213 0.01 28.39 3.11
N GLU A 214 -0.62 28.62 1.96
CA GLU A 214 -1.73 29.57 1.79
C GLU A 214 -2.94 29.17 2.66
N ASN A 215 -3.38 27.91 2.58
CA ASN A 215 -4.48 27.41 3.41
C ASN A 215 -4.18 27.54 4.91
N LEU A 216 -2.93 27.36 5.33
CA LEU A 216 -2.55 27.56 6.72
C LEU A 216 -2.63 29.04 7.11
N ALA A 217 -2.17 29.95 6.25
CA ALA A 217 -2.24 31.38 6.48
C ALA A 217 -3.71 31.85 6.62
N ASP A 218 -4.60 31.43 5.72
CA ASP A 218 -6.03 31.76 5.74
C ASP A 218 -6.69 31.29 7.05
N VAL A 219 -6.46 30.02 7.43
CA VAL A 219 -7.01 29.45 8.68
C VAL A 219 -6.45 30.17 9.91
N MET A 220 -5.18 30.56 9.88
CA MET A 220 -4.56 31.30 10.99
C MET A 220 -5.15 32.71 11.12
N GLU A 221 -5.45 33.38 10.01
CA GLU A 221 -6.11 34.69 10.00
C GLU A 221 -7.54 34.61 10.56
N ASP A 222 -8.33 33.64 10.09
CA ASP A 222 -9.70 33.39 10.58
C ASP A 222 -9.71 33.14 12.10
N VAL A 223 -8.76 32.33 12.58
CA VAL A 223 -8.67 31.98 14.01
C VAL A 223 -8.19 33.16 14.84
N ALA A 224 -7.28 33.99 14.32
CA ALA A 224 -6.88 35.22 14.98
C ALA A 224 -8.07 36.19 15.13
N GLY A 225 -8.87 36.37 14.07
CA GLY A 225 -10.09 37.19 14.12
C GLY A 225 -11.15 36.67 15.09
N ILE A 226 -11.34 35.35 15.16
CA ILE A 226 -12.24 34.71 16.14
C ILE A 226 -11.70 34.87 17.57
N HIS A 227 -10.39 34.73 17.77
CA HIS A 227 -9.76 34.90 19.08
C HIS A 227 -9.92 36.32 19.61
N GLU A 228 -9.72 37.33 18.74
CA GLU A 228 -9.83 38.73 19.09
C GLU A 228 -11.30 39.14 19.40
N SER A 229 -12.26 38.55 18.69
CA SER A 229 -13.69 38.85 18.90
C SER A 229 -14.32 38.17 20.13
N VAL A 230 -13.71 37.11 20.68
CA VAL A 230 -14.28 36.34 21.80
C VAL A 230 -13.51 36.57 23.11
N ARG A 231 -14.08 37.40 24.01
CA ARG A 231 -13.56 37.61 25.38
C ARG A 231 -13.42 36.30 26.16
N TYR A 232 -12.41 36.23 27.04
CA TYR A 232 -12.05 35.04 27.83
C TYR A 232 -13.21 34.38 28.61
N ASN A 233 -14.20 35.14 29.07
CA ASN A 233 -15.33 34.63 29.87
C ASN A 233 -16.57 34.24 29.05
N HIS A 234 -16.51 34.26 27.72
CA HIS A 234 -17.66 33.94 26.88
C HIS A 234 -17.96 32.43 26.89
N SER A 235 -19.23 32.05 26.88
CA SER A 235 -19.69 30.64 26.78
C SER A 235 -19.18 29.89 25.54
N LEU A 236 -18.72 30.63 24.52
CA LEU A 236 -18.20 30.12 23.25
C LEU A 236 -16.68 29.95 23.26
N ARG A 237 -15.98 30.39 24.30
CA ARG A 237 -14.52 30.27 24.41
C ARG A 237 -14.07 28.81 24.29
N LYS A 238 -14.82 27.89 24.88
CA LYS A 238 -14.60 26.44 24.76
C LYS A 238 -14.69 25.92 23.32
N CYS A 239 -15.51 26.54 22.47
CA CYS A 239 -15.57 26.24 21.04
C CYS A 239 -14.34 26.80 20.32
N VAL A 240 -13.89 28.02 20.67
CA VAL A 240 -12.67 28.63 20.12
C VAL A 240 -11.42 27.81 20.47
N ASP A 241 -11.28 27.34 21.72
CA ASP A 241 -10.17 26.47 22.13
C ASP A 241 -10.18 25.15 21.35
N THR A 242 -11.36 24.65 20.98
CA THR A 242 -11.46 23.44 20.16
C THR A 242 -11.19 23.71 18.67
N ILE A 243 -11.50 24.90 18.16
CA ILE A 243 -11.12 25.34 16.82
C ILE A 243 -9.60 25.51 16.74
N LEU A 244 -8.96 26.10 17.76
CA LEU A 244 -7.50 26.14 17.92
C LEU A 244 -6.90 24.72 17.87
N THR A 245 -7.55 23.74 18.51
CA THR A 245 -7.15 22.33 18.42
C THR A 245 -7.26 21.76 16.99
N LYS A 246 -8.11 22.33 16.13
CA LYS A 246 -8.24 21.93 14.72
C LYS A 246 -7.26 22.64 13.79
N VAL A 247 -6.76 23.83 14.14
CA VAL A 247 -5.61 24.47 13.46
C VAL A 247 -4.40 23.54 13.41
N ILE A 248 -4.22 22.71 14.44
CA ILE A 248 -3.20 21.66 14.49
C ILE A 248 -3.24 20.77 13.23
N THR A 249 -4.40 20.52 12.63
CA THR A 249 -4.47 19.73 11.38
C THR A 249 -3.94 20.47 10.16
N ALA A 250 -4.17 21.78 10.04
CA ALA A 250 -3.59 22.61 8.98
C ALA A 250 -2.07 22.73 9.16
N VAL A 251 -1.62 22.95 10.40
CA VAL A 251 -0.19 22.96 10.76
C VAL A 251 0.47 21.61 10.50
N GLN A 252 -0.21 20.50 10.82
CA GLN A 252 0.27 19.16 10.50
C GLN A 252 0.41 18.96 9.00
N ARG A 253 -0.57 19.39 8.19
CA ARG A 253 -0.51 19.27 6.73
C ARG A 253 0.63 20.08 6.13
N HIS A 254 0.87 21.30 6.60
CA HIS A 254 2.02 22.10 6.21
C HIS A 254 3.36 21.43 6.59
N ASN A 255 3.47 20.91 7.82
CA ASN A 255 4.67 20.18 8.25
C ASN A 255 4.89 18.90 7.42
N GLN A 256 3.81 18.19 7.06
CA GLN A 256 3.87 17.00 6.20
C GLN A 256 4.45 17.35 4.82
N THR A 257 3.90 18.36 4.15
CA THR A 257 4.37 18.78 2.82
C THR A 257 5.80 19.32 2.89
N GLN A 258 6.18 20.00 3.96
CA GLN A 258 7.56 20.46 4.17
C GLN A 258 8.57 19.30 4.33
N VAL A 259 8.24 18.26 5.10
CA VAL A 259 9.09 17.08 5.27
C VAL A 259 9.17 16.27 3.97
N GLN A 260 8.05 16.14 3.26
CA GLN A 260 8.05 15.48 1.95
C GLN A 260 8.92 16.22 0.93
N TRP A 261 8.84 17.55 0.92
CA TRP A 261 9.69 18.40 0.11
C TRP A 261 11.17 18.20 0.43
N SER A 262 11.56 18.13 1.71
CA SER A 262 12.96 17.91 2.09
C SER A 262 13.48 16.54 1.65
N ILE A 263 12.70 15.47 1.85
CA ILE A 263 13.08 14.12 1.40
C ILE A 263 13.25 14.07 -0.12
N LEU A 264 12.34 14.71 -0.85
CA LEU A 264 12.37 14.74 -2.30
C LEU A 264 13.57 15.54 -2.84
N LEU A 265 13.94 16.64 -2.17
CA LEU A 265 15.15 17.39 -2.47
C LEU A 265 16.41 16.54 -2.27
N ASP A 266 16.50 15.82 -1.15
CA ASP A 266 17.66 14.96 -0.87
C ASP A 266 17.75 13.82 -1.89
N GLU A 267 16.62 13.23 -2.30
CA GLU A 267 16.56 12.26 -3.40
C GLU A 267 17.03 12.88 -4.72
N ALA A 268 16.59 14.11 -5.05
CA ALA A 268 17.00 14.80 -6.27
C ALA A 268 18.50 15.08 -6.30
N PHE A 269 19.07 15.61 -5.20
CA PHE A 269 20.50 15.90 -5.11
C PHE A 269 21.33 14.63 -5.19
N HIS A 270 20.92 13.56 -4.50
CA HIS A 270 21.59 12.27 -4.61
C HIS A 270 21.60 11.75 -6.05
N LEU A 271 20.48 11.84 -6.78
CA LEU A 271 20.41 11.38 -8.16
C LEU A 271 21.23 12.25 -9.12
N GLU A 272 21.34 13.55 -8.88
CA GLU A 272 22.23 14.45 -9.63
C GLU A 272 23.69 14.09 -9.40
N ASP A 273 24.06 13.76 -8.16
CA ASP A 273 25.41 13.37 -7.77
C ASP A 273 25.80 12.02 -8.39
N VAL A 274 24.88 11.05 -8.43
CA VAL A 274 25.06 9.81 -9.18
C VAL A 274 25.29 10.09 -10.66
N ALA A 275 24.48 10.97 -11.28
CA ALA A 275 24.61 11.27 -12.70
C ALA A 275 25.93 12.00 -13.04
N LYS A 276 26.40 12.89 -12.17
CA LYS A 276 27.72 13.53 -12.28
C LYS A 276 28.86 12.54 -12.06
N SER A 277 28.72 11.63 -11.09
CA SER A 277 29.73 10.62 -10.78
C SER A 277 29.85 9.54 -11.86
N GLN A 278 28.78 9.29 -12.63
CA GLN A 278 28.80 8.42 -13.81
C GLN A 278 29.52 9.06 -15.00
N SER A 279 29.41 10.39 -15.18
CA SER A 279 30.07 11.11 -16.28
C SER A 279 31.52 11.51 -15.96
N SER A 280 31.90 11.52 -14.69
CA SER A 280 33.28 11.74 -14.24
C SER A 280 34.18 10.56 -14.60
N SER A 281 35.44 10.85 -14.96
CA SER A 281 36.46 9.82 -15.18
C SER A 281 36.96 9.20 -13.87
N VAL A 282 36.67 9.82 -12.72
CA VAL A 282 37.16 9.37 -11.42
C VAL A 282 36.12 8.53 -10.68
N ARG A 283 36.53 7.35 -10.20
CA ARG A 283 35.67 6.34 -9.55
C ARG A 283 35.51 6.55 -8.04
N TYR A 284 35.33 7.79 -7.60
CA TYR A 284 34.90 8.11 -6.23
C TYR A 284 33.57 8.86 -6.27
N PHE A 285 32.68 8.56 -5.35
CA PHE A 285 31.39 9.22 -5.25
C PHE A 285 31.56 10.65 -4.70
N ILE A 286 31.08 11.65 -5.44
CA ILE A 286 31.13 13.07 -5.02
C ILE A 286 29.78 13.44 -4.44
N HIS A 287 29.71 13.62 -3.11
CA HIS A 287 28.52 14.20 -2.48
C HIS A 287 28.55 15.73 -2.64
N SER A 288 27.47 16.31 -3.17
CA SER A 288 27.31 17.78 -3.25
C SER A 288 26.78 18.40 -1.95
N LEU A 289 26.22 17.60 -1.04
CA LEU A 289 25.85 18.01 0.32
C LEU A 289 26.56 17.11 1.33
N PRO A 290 27.09 17.65 2.45
CA PRO A 290 27.58 16.82 3.54
C PRO A 290 26.42 15.97 4.07
N SER A 291 26.53 14.65 3.96
CA SER A 291 25.50 13.74 4.46
C SER A 291 25.32 13.95 5.96
N THR A 292 24.12 14.37 6.38
CA THR A 292 23.73 14.55 7.79
C THR A 292 23.56 13.22 8.54
N HIS A 293 23.79 12.09 7.87
CA HIS A 293 23.75 10.78 8.52
C HIS A 293 25.03 10.57 9.33
N HIS A 294 24.91 10.55 10.66
CA HIS A 294 25.89 9.94 11.56
C HIS A 294 26.01 8.44 11.20
N GLN A 295 26.84 8.12 10.22
CA GLN A 295 27.13 6.75 9.82
C GLN A 295 28.02 6.12 10.89
N GLY A 296 27.54 5.05 11.54
CA GLY A 296 28.31 4.28 12.51
C GLY A 296 29.58 3.69 11.89
N TRP A 297 30.57 3.40 12.73
CA TRP A 297 31.90 2.90 12.32
C TRP A 297 31.84 1.65 11.40
N ILE A 298 30.84 0.78 11.60
CA ILE A 298 30.61 -0.44 10.81
C ILE A 298 30.21 -0.10 9.36
N HIS A 299 29.41 0.95 9.17
CA HIS A 299 29.01 1.41 7.84
C HIS A 299 30.21 2.02 7.11
N ARG A 300 31.03 2.81 7.80
CA ARG A 300 32.25 3.41 7.23
C ARG A 300 33.32 2.37 6.85
N PHE A 301 33.31 1.21 7.51
CA PHE A 301 34.23 0.11 7.20
C PHE A 301 33.76 -0.76 6.03
N LEU A 302 32.45 -1.05 5.93
CA LEU A 302 31.88 -1.83 4.81
C LEU A 302 31.65 -1.00 3.53
N TYR A 303 31.21 0.25 3.68
CA TYR A 303 30.94 1.19 2.58
C TYR A 303 32.15 2.10 2.37
N SER A 304 33.15 1.59 1.65
CA SER A 304 34.19 2.45 1.05
C SER A 304 33.57 3.27 -0.09
N PRO A 305 33.98 4.54 -0.33
CA PRO A 305 33.44 5.38 -1.41
C PRO A 305 33.60 4.78 -2.82
N THR A 306 34.54 3.83 -3.01
CA THR A 306 34.66 3.05 -4.24
C THR A 306 33.59 1.98 -4.37
N VAL A 307 33.25 1.31 -3.27
CA VAL A 307 32.19 0.29 -3.22
C VAL A 307 30.83 0.93 -3.41
N GLU A 308 30.62 2.12 -2.83
CA GLU A 308 29.42 2.93 -3.03
C GLU A 308 29.24 3.32 -4.50
N TRP A 309 30.32 3.74 -5.19
CA TRP A 309 30.27 4.02 -6.62
C TRP A 309 29.87 2.79 -7.44
N TYR A 310 30.47 1.62 -7.19
CA TYR A 310 30.10 0.38 -7.90
C TYR A 310 28.65 -0.05 -7.62
N TRP A 311 28.19 0.11 -6.38
CA TRP A 311 26.82 -0.20 -6.00
C TRP A 311 25.82 0.73 -6.73
N GLU A 312 25.97 2.04 -6.57
CA GLU A 312 25.01 3.04 -7.05
C GLU A 312 25.04 3.21 -8.58
N CYS A 313 26.23 3.19 -9.18
CA CYS A 313 26.40 3.50 -10.60
C CYS A 313 26.26 2.28 -11.52
N VAL A 314 26.60 1.06 -11.05
CA VAL A 314 26.66 -0.15 -11.90
C VAL A 314 25.69 -1.23 -11.43
N PHE A 315 25.86 -1.70 -10.19
CA PHE A 315 25.13 -2.88 -9.70
C PHE A 315 23.63 -2.60 -9.57
N ARG A 316 23.26 -1.45 -9.02
CA ARG A 316 21.87 -1.03 -8.81
C ARG A 316 21.07 -1.05 -10.10
N GLN A 317 21.61 -0.49 -11.19
CA GLN A 317 20.95 -0.46 -12.49
C GLN A 317 20.74 -1.88 -13.05
N SER A 318 21.78 -2.72 -13.05
CA SER A 318 21.67 -4.10 -13.53
C SER A 318 20.71 -4.94 -12.68
N PHE A 319 20.72 -4.77 -11.36
CA PHE A 319 19.80 -5.45 -10.44
C PHE A 319 18.35 -5.10 -10.73
N TYR A 320 18.01 -3.81 -10.83
CA TYR A 320 16.65 -3.38 -11.18
C TYR A 320 16.20 -3.90 -12.54
N ARG A 321 17.12 -3.96 -13.52
CA ARG A 321 16.82 -4.49 -14.86
C ARG A 321 16.55 -5.99 -14.85
N LEU A 322 17.39 -6.77 -14.16
CA LEU A 322 17.19 -8.22 -14.01
C LEU A 322 15.89 -8.51 -13.26
N LEU A 323 15.63 -7.78 -12.16
CA LEU A 323 14.40 -7.90 -11.40
C LEU A 323 13.17 -7.55 -12.25
N ALA A 324 13.24 -6.50 -13.07
CA ALA A 324 12.16 -6.15 -13.98
C ALA A 324 11.85 -7.25 -15.02
N VAL A 325 12.89 -7.91 -15.55
CA VAL A 325 12.71 -9.04 -16.48
C VAL A 325 12.04 -10.22 -15.76
N VAL A 326 12.51 -10.58 -14.56
CA VAL A 326 11.90 -11.66 -13.76
C VAL A 326 10.44 -11.36 -13.44
N LEU A 327 10.12 -10.14 -13.00
CA LEU A 327 8.75 -9.71 -12.71
C LEU A 327 7.87 -9.69 -13.98
N CYS A 328 8.44 -9.35 -15.14
CA CYS A 328 7.72 -9.39 -16.42
C CYS A 328 7.38 -10.83 -16.83
N LEU A 329 8.31 -11.78 -16.65
CA LEU A 329 8.07 -13.20 -16.89
C LEU A 329 7.01 -13.77 -15.93
N LEU A 330 7.08 -13.44 -14.64
CA LEU A 330 6.05 -13.83 -13.67
C LEU A 330 4.68 -13.24 -14.00
N SER A 331 4.65 -11.98 -14.43
CA SER A 331 3.41 -11.32 -14.87
C SER A 331 2.79 -12.02 -16.07
N ALA A 332 3.58 -12.32 -17.10
CA ALA A 332 3.13 -13.08 -18.26
C ALA A 332 2.64 -14.48 -17.87
N ALA A 333 3.32 -15.14 -16.92
CA ALA A 333 2.90 -16.45 -16.42
C ALA A 333 1.56 -16.39 -15.66
N VAL A 334 1.32 -15.35 -14.87
CA VAL A 334 0.01 -15.10 -14.22
C VAL A 334 -1.06 -14.84 -15.27
N VAL A 335 -0.86 -13.90 -16.20
CA VAL A 335 -1.86 -13.59 -17.23
C VAL A 335 -2.20 -14.84 -18.05
N TRP A 336 -1.20 -15.65 -18.43
CA TRP A 336 -1.42 -16.91 -19.12
C TRP A 336 -2.23 -17.89 -18.26
N SER A 337 -1.87 -18.05 -16.99
CA SER A 337 -2.54 -18.98 -16.07
C SER A 337 -3.97 -18.55 -15.78
N GLU A 338 -4.25 -17.24 -15.68
CA GLU A 338 -5.60 -16.69 -15.58
C GLU A 338 -6.44 -16.98 -16.83
N CYS A 339 -5.86 -16.83 -18.03
CA CYS A 339 -6.58 -17.12 -19.27
C CYS A 339 -6.83 -18.61 -19.48
N THR A 340 -6.10 -19.49 -18.79
CA THR A 340 -6.12 -20.93 -19.05
C THR A 340 -6.67 -21.77 -17.89
N PHE A 341 -6.97 -21.18 -16.72
CA PHE A 341 -7.40 -21.96 -15.56
C PHE A 341 -8.71 -22.73 -15.80
N PHE A 342 -9.57 -22.30 -16.74
CA PHE A 342 -10.80 -23.01 -17.07
C PHE A 342 -10.57 -24.36 -17.78
N SER A 343 -9.39 -24.54 -18.40
CA SER A 343 -9.06 -25.77 -19.13
C SER A 343 -8.39 -26.76 -18.17
N THR A 344 -9.19 -27.74 -17.71
CA THR A 344 -8.72 -28.81 -16.81
C THR A 344 -8.09 -29.98 -17.57
N HIS A 345 -8.49 -30.20 -18.83
CA HIS A 345 -7.97 -31.26 -19.69
C HIS A 345 -7.70 -30.72 -21.10
N PRO A 346 -6.44 -30.43 -21.48
CA PRO A 346 -5.19 -30.53 -20.72
C PRO A 346 -5.00 -29.41 -19.67
N VAL A 347 -4.17 -29.64 -18.65
CA VAL A 347 -3.78 -28.61 -17.67
C VAL A 347 -2.88 -27.57 -18.37
N LEU A 348 -3.42 -26.38 -18.65
CA LEU A 348 -2.72 -25.32 -19.38
C LEU A 348 -2.15 -24.20 -18.49
N SER A 349 -2.65 -24.07 -17.25
CA SER A 349 -2.12 -23.11 -16.27
C SER A 349 -0.69 -23.49 -15.86
N LEU A 350 0.25 -22.57 -15.99
CA LEU A 350 1.67 -22.84 -15.74
C LEU A 350 1.90 -23.23 -14.28
N PHE A 351 1.23 -22.56 -13.33
CA PHE A 351 1.35 -22.88 -11.91
C PHE A 351 0.76 -24.26 -11.58
N ALA A 352 -0.37 -24.62 -12.18
CA ALA A 352 -0.95 -25.95 -12.03
C ALA A 352 -0.03 -27.05 -12.60
N VAL A 353 0.61 -26.81 -13.75
CA VAL A 353 1.59 -27.73 -14.35
C VAL A 353 2.79 -27.94 -13.43
N PHE A 354 3.37 -26.87 -12.86
CA PHE A 354 4.50 -26.99 -11.93
C PHE A 354 4.13 -27.77 -10.67
N VAL A 355 2.94 -27.51 -10.10
CA VAL A 355 2.46 -28.23 -8.91
C VAL A 355 2.22 -29.70 -9.21
N HIS A 356 1.57 -30.04 -10.33
CA HIS A 356 1.34 -31.44 -10.73
C HIS A 356 2.64 -32.19 -11.01
N LEU A 357 3.64 -31.53 -11.62
CA LEU A 357 4.94 -32.13 -11.86
C LEU A 357 5.68 -32.43 -10.55
N ALA A 358 5.62 -31.49 -9.60
CA ALA A 358 6.23 -31.64 -8.28
C ALA A 358 5.49 -32.68 -7.41
N GLU A 359 4.16 -32.78 -7.55
CA GLU A 359 3.32 -33.83 -6.96
C GLU A 359 3.76 -35.22 -7.44
N LYS A 360 3.98 -35.40 -8.75
CA LYS A 360 4.48 -36.67 -9.32
C LYS A 360 5.85 -37.05 -8.78
N GLN A 361 6.73 -36.08 -8.52
CA GLN A 361 8.05 -36.30 -7.94
C GLN A 361 8.05 -36.42 -6.41
N HIS A 362 6.90 -36.33 -5.75
CA HIS A 362 6.75 -36.32 -4.29
C HIS A 362 7.61 -35.25 -3.59
N ASN A 363 7.89 -34.14 -4.27
CA ASN A 363 8.71 -33.06 -3.73
C ASN A 363 7.83 -31.94 -3.16
N TYR A 364 7.35 -32.15 -1.92
CA TYR A 364 6.46 -31.20 -1.25
C TYR A 364 7.12 -29.85 -0.95
N ILE A 365 8.45 -29.80 -0.79
CA ILE A 365 9.19 -28.54 -0.62
C ILE A 365 9.13 -27.72 -1.91
N CYS A 366 9.27 -28.37 -3.07
CA CYS A 366 9.13 -27.68 -4.36
C CYS A 366 7.72 -27.13 -4.55
N ILE A 367 6.68 -27.90 -4.19
CA ILE A 367 5.29 -27.43 -4.20
C ILE A 367 5.16 -26.18 -3.31
N GLU A 368 5.63 -26.25 -2.07
CA GLU A 368 5.59 -25.14 -1.12
C GLU A 368 6.29 -23.88 -1.68
N MET A 369 7.48 -24.03 -2.27
CA MET A 369 8.24 -22.92 -2.84
C MET A 369 7.58 -22.30 -4.08
N VAL A 370 7.03 -23.13 -4.99
CA VAL A 370 6.29 -22.64 -6.16
C VAL A 370 5.04 -21.88 -5.72
N CYS A 371 4.27 -22.45 -4.79
CA CYS A 371 3.09 -21.81 -4.22
C CYS A 371 3.46 -20.49 -3.52
N PHE A 372 4.53 -20.47 -2.73
CA PHE A 372 5.03 -19.28 -2.05
C PHE A 372 5.41 -18.16 -3.01
N VAL A 373 6.22 -18.46 -4.05
CA VAL A 373 6.62 -17.45 -5.05
C VAL A 373 5.40 -16.90 -5.80
N SER A 374 4.44 -17.77 -6.12
CA SER A 374 3.23 -17.40 -6.85
C SER A 374 2.33 -16.47 -6.04
N ILE A 375 1.97 -16.87 -4.80
CA ILE A 375 1.11 -16.04 -3.93
C ILE A 375 1.81 -14.74 -3.51
N LEU A 376 3.13 -14.79 -3.24
CA LEU A 376 3.91 -13.60 -2.93
C LEU A 376 3.88 -12.59 -4.08
N PHE A 377 4.05 -13.05 -5.31
CA PHE A 377 3.98 -12.19 -6.49
C PHE A 377 2.59 -11.56 -6.67
N LEU A 378 1.50 -12.34 -6.52
CA LEU A 378 0.14 -11.82 -6.56
C LEU A 378 -0.11 -10.77 -5.46
N CYS A 379 0.33 -11.03 -4.23
CA CYS A 379 0.27 -10.08 -3.12
C CYS A 379 1.08 -8.81 -3.40
N VAL A 380 2.29 -8.94 -3.97
CA VAL A 380 3.11 -7.78 -4.36
C VAL A 380 2.37 -6.96 -5.41
N CYS A 381 1.81 -7.55 -6.46
CA CYS A 381 1.04 -6.83 -7.47
C CYS A 381 -0.15 -6.08 -6.86
N VAL A 382 -0.97 -6.74 -6.06
CA VAL A 382 -2.19 -6.16 -5.49
C VAL A 382 -1.88 -5.11 -4.42
N TYR A 383 -1.07 -5.44 -3.41
CA TYR A 383 -0.80 -4.54 -2.30
C TYR A 383 0.05 -3.34 -2.70
N SER A 384 1.05 -3.51 -3.58
CA SER A 384 1.82 -2.36 -4.08
C SER A 384 0.96 -1.40 -4.91
N THR A 385 -0.06 -1.93 -5.60
CA THR A 385 -1.03 -1.12 -6.33
C THR A 385 -1.95 -0.34 -5.39
N VAL A 386 -2.40 -0.97 -4.29
CA VAL A 386 -3.13 -0.26 -3.21
C VAL A 386 -2.34 0.95 -2.71
N PHE A 387 -1.02 0.81 -2.49
CA PHE A 387 -0.18 1.92 -2.03
C PHE A 387 0.05 3.01 -3.08
N ARG A 388 -0.14 2.70 -4.37
CA ARG A 388 0.15 3.61 -5.50
C ARG A 388 -1.07 4.33 -6.04
N ILE A 389 -2.25 3.71 -6.01
CA ILE A 389 -3.47 4.31 -6.56
C ILE A 389 -3.94 5.44 -5.64
N ARG A 390 -3.89 6.66 -6.16
CA ARG A 390 -4.53 7.84 -5.56
C ARG A 390 -6.04 7.76 -5.80
N PHE A 391 -6.78 7.13 -4.88
CA PHE A 391 -8.25 7.28 -4.89
C PHE A 391 -8.59 8.72 -4.47
N PHE A 392 -8.89 9.57 -5.45
CA PHE A 392 -9.42 10.94 -5.27
C PHE A 392 -8.71 11.80 -4.21
N ASN A 393 -7.37 11.71 -4.09
CA ASN A 393 -6.55 12.48 -3.13
C ASN A 393 -6.90 12.34 -1.63
N TYR A 394 -7.81 11.44 -1.24
CA TYR A 394 -8.19 11.22 0.17
C TYR A 394 -7.30 10.20 0.91
N TYR A 395 -6.52 9.40 0.17
CA TYR A 395 -5.74 8.29 0.72
C TYR A 395 -4.30 8.31 0.21
N TYR A 396 -3.34 8.42 1.12
CA TYR A 396 -1.93 8.26 0.83
C TYR A 396 -1.18 7.82 2.09
N LEU A 397 -0.23 6.89 1.95
CA LEU A 397 0.67 6.50 3.03
C LEU A 397 2.00 7.23 2.85
N VAL A 398 2.30 8.11 3.80
CA VAL A 398 3.54 8.89 3.82
C VAL A 398 4.55 8.18 4.72
N PRO A 399 5.73 7.83 4.20
CA PRO A 399 6.80 7.33 5.05
C PRO A 399 7.26 8.41 6.04
N HIS A 400 7.91 8.03 7.14
CA HIS A 400 8.42 8.92 8.21
C HIS A 400 7.35 9.44 9.17
N HIS A 401 6.41 8.56 9.57
CA HIS A 401 5.43 8.82 10.64
C HIS A 401 4.36 9.88 10.30
N GLN A 402 4.25 10.25 9.03
CA GLN A 402 3.36 11.32 8.57
C GLN A 402 2.02 10.81 8.03
N THR A 403 1.75 9.50 8.09
CA THR A 403 0.46 8.96 7.62
C THR A 403 -0.64 9.24 8.64
N ASP A 404 -1.75 9.83 8.17
CA ASP A 404 -2.95 10.03 8.99
C ASP A 404 -3.58 8.70 9.46
N ALA A 405 -4.19 8.73 10.65
CA ALA A 405 -4.85 7.56 11.25
C ALA A 405 -5.92 6.94 10.32
N TYR A 406 -6.60 7.77 9.52
CA TYR A 406 -7.61 7.36 8.56
C TYR A 406 -7.01 6.54 7.41
N SER A 407 -5.97 7.05 6.74
CA SER A 407 -5.27 6.35 5.65
C SER A 407 -4.71 5.01 6.12
N LEU A 408 -4.21 4.96 7.36
CA LEU A 408 -3.67 3.76 7.97
C LEU A 408 -4.76 2.69 8.18
N GLN A 409 -5.89 3.03 8.79
CA GLN A 409 -7.01 2.09 8.96
C GLN A 409 -7.63 1.66 7.65
N PHE A 410 -7.74 2.59 6.69
CA PHE A 410 -8.26 2.28 5.36
C PHE A 410 -7.39 1.25 4.64
N SER A 411 -6.06 1.36 4.74
CA SER A 411 -5.16 0.36 4.18
C SER A 411 -5.37 -1.03 4.81
N GLY A 412 -5.52 -1.10 6.13
CA GLY A 412 -5.80 -2.36 6.84
C GLY A 412 -7.13 -2.99 6.43
N MET A 413 -8.18 -2.16 6.29
CA MET A 413 -9.48 -2.60 5.77
C MET A 413 -9.37 -3.16 4.35
N LEU A 414 -8.65 -2.46 3.48
CA LEU A 414 -8.52 -2.85 2.08
C LEU A 414 -7.75 -4.16 1.93
N PHE A 415 -6.68 -4.37 2.71
CA PHE A 415 -5.97 -5.65 2.75
C PHE A 415 -6.87 -6.78 3.25
N CYS A 416 -7.55 -6.62 4.38
CA CYS A 416 -8.47 -7.64 4.89
C CYS A 416 -9.61 -7.97 3.91
N ARG A 417 -10.01 -7.02 3.06
CA ARG A 417 -11.04 -7.22 2.03
C ARG A 417 -10.52 -7.92 0.77
N LEU A 418 -9.27 -7.67 0.41
CA LEU A 418 -8.64 -8.19 -0.82
C LEU A 418 -7.97 -9.56 -0.63
N THR A 419 -7.49 -9.85 0.58
CA THR A 419 -6.79 -11.11 0.86
C THR A 419 -7.64 -12.34 0.56
N PRO A 420 -8.93 -12.41 0.94
CA PRO A 420 -9.75 -13.59 0.63
C PRO A 420 -9.94 -13.89 -0.85
N PRO A 421 -10.40 -12.94 -1.69
CA PRO A 421 -10.54 -13.21 -3.12
C PRO A 421 -9.18 -13.46 -3.78
N LEU A 422 -8.09 -12.88 -3.29
CA LEU A 422 -6.73 -13.13 -3.80
C LEU A 422 -6.31 -14.59 -3.55
N CYS A 423 -6.55 -15.12 -2.35
CA CYS A 423 -6.23 -16.50 -2.00
C CYS A 423 -7.06 -17.49 -2.83
N LEU A 424 -8.36 -17.22 -3.02
CA LEU A 424 -9.24 -18.05 -3.84
C LEU A 424 -8.86 -18.01 -5.33
N ASN A 425 -8.48 -16.83 -5.84
CA ASN A 425 -7.93 -16.68 -7.18
C ASN A 425 -6.66 -17.54 -7.36
N PHE A 426 -5.72 -17.47 -6.41
CA PHE A 426 -4.53 -18.31 -6.42
C PHE A 426 -4.85 -19.83 -6.38
N LEU A 427 -5.79 -20.26 -5.52
CA LEU A 427 -6.21 -21.66 -5.44
C LEU A 427 -6.85 -22.15 -6.76
N GLY A 428 -7.58 -21.27 -7.46
CA GLY A 428 -8.09 -21.53 -8.80
C GLY A 428 -6.97 -21.72 -9.83
N LEU A 429 -5.93 -20.88 -9.81
CA LEU A 429 -4.78 -20.96 -10.71
C LEU A 429 -4.01 -22.28 -10.61
N ILE A 430 -3.94 -22.88 -9.43
CA ILE A 430 -3.24 -24.16 -9.20
C ILE A 430 -4.16 -25.39 -9.29
N HIS A 431 -5.43 -25.21 -9.68
CA HIS A 431 -6.44 -26.27 -9.75
C HIS A 431 -6.68 -27.01 -8.43
N MET A 432 -6.54 -26.32 -7.29
CA MET A 432 -6.90 -26.85 -5.95
C MET A 432 -8.33 -26.49 -5.52
N ASP A 433 -9.04 -25.70 -6.31
CA ASP A 433 -10.46 -25.44 -6.10
C ASP A 433 -11.32 -26.55 -6.73
N SER A 434 -12.09 -27.24 -5.89
CA SER A 434 -13.02 -28.30 -6.31
C SER A 434 -14.13 -27.80 -7.26
N ALA A 435 -14.45 -26.50 -7.24
CA ALA A 435 -15.44 -25.93 -8.15
C ALA A 435 -14.96 -25.91 -9.61
N ILE A 436 -13.64 -25.86 -9.83
CA ILE A 436 -13.01 -25.69 -11.14
C ILE A 436 -12.43 -27.02 -11.63
N SER A 437 -11.78 -27.79 -10.75
CA SER A 437 -11.02 -28.98 -11.17
C SER A 437 -11.88 -30.19 -11.54
N HIS A 438 -13.17 -30.23 -11.19
CA HIS A 438 -14.08 -31.39 -11.35
C HIS A 438 -13.52 -32.74 -10.86
N GLN A 439 -12.45 -32.72 -10.06
CA GLN A 439 -11.74 -33.87 -9.54
C GLN A 439 -11.97 -33.95 -8.04
N ASP A 440 -12.28 -35.15 -7.53
CA ASP A 440 -12.58 -35.41 -6.12
C ASP A 440 -11.30 -35.33 -5.27
N ARG A 441 -10.75 -34.12 -5.11
CA ARG A 441 -9.63 -33.83 -4.19
C ARG A 441 -10.17 -33.29 -2.87
N ILE A 442 -9.47 -33.60 -1.79
CA ILE A 442 -9.69 -32.93 -0.50
C ILE A 442 -9.52 -31.42 -0.68
N GLN A 443 -10.50 -30.65 -0.24
CA GLN A 443 -10.40 -29.19 -0.23
C GLN A 443 -9.39 -28.72 0.82
N THR A 444 -8.72 -27.60 0.53
CA THR A 444 -7.81 -26.97 1.49
C THR A 444 -8.54 -26.52 2.75
N SER A 445 -7.81 -26.45 3.87
CA SER A 445 -8.37 -25.98 5.14
C SER A 445 -8.86 -24.53 5.01
N TYR A 446 -8.15 -23.73 4.22
CA TYR A 446 -8.52 -22.37 3.86
C TYR A 446 -9.90 -22.31 3.19
N THR A 447 -10.13 -23.10 2.13
CA THR A 447 -11.41 -23.13 1.41
C THR A 447 -12.56 -23.60 2.31
N SER A 448 -12.29 -24.55 3.22
CA SER A 448 -13.30 -25.01 4.19
C SER A 448 -13.76 -23.89 5.14
N ILE A 449 -12.85 -23.00 5.54
CA ILE A 449 -13.14 -21.91 6.48
C ILE A 449 -13.72 -20.67 5.77
N MET A 450 -13.19 -20.30 4.60
CA MET A 450 -13.66 -19.13 3.84
C MET A 450 -14.95 -19.41 3.06
N GLY A 451 -15.24 -20.69 2.81
CA GLY A 451 -16.20 -21.12 1.81
C GLY A 451 -15.56 -21.07 0.41
N SER A 452 -15.94 -22.01 -0.45
CA SER A 452 -15.71 -21.82 -1.88
C SER A 452 -16.52 -20.61 -2.34
N MET A 453 -16.10 -19.96 -3.43
CA MET A 453 -16.97 -19.02 -4.14
C MET A 453 -18.12 -19.83 -4.76
N SER A 454 -19.09 -20.26 -3.94
CA SER A 454 -20.41 -20.72 -4.38
C SER A 454 -21.23 -19.50 -4.80
N VAL A 455 -20.68 -18.76 -5.77
CA VAL A 455 -21.45 -17.89 -6.63
C VAL A 455 -22.58 -18.76 -7.18
N LEU A 456 -23.82 -18.26 -7.14
CA LEU A 456 -24.98 -18.97 -7.70
C LEU A 456 -24.57 -19.66 -9.01
N TYR A 457 -24.91 -20.94 -9.17
CA TYR A 457 -24.54 -21.75 -10.35
C TYR A 457 -24.78 -20.99 -11.68
N PHE A 458 -25.83 -20.17 -11.73
CA PHE A 458 -26.16 -19.29 -12.86
C PHE A 458 -25.16 -18.15 -13.15
N ILE A 459 -24.51 -17.57 -12.14
CA ILE A 459 -23.48 -16.53 -12.29
C ILE A 459 -22.08 -17.15 -12.40
N SER A 460 -21.87 -18.33 -11.80
CA SER A 460 -20.60 -19.07 -11.80
C SER A 460 -20.08 -19.36 -13.21
N ASP A 461 -20.93 -19.87 -14.10
CA ASP A 461 -20.53 -20.22 -15.48
C ASP A 461 -20.07 -18.99 -16.28
N GLY A 462 -20.74 -17.85 -16.13
CA GLY A 462 -20.33 -16.61 -16.76
C GLY A 462 -19.07 -16.03 -16.11
N PHE A 463 -18.97 -16.08 -14.78
CA PHE A 463 -17.87 -15.50 -14.04
C PHE A 463 -16.51 -16.10 -14.45
N TYR A 464 -16.41 -17.42 -14.60
CA TYR A 464 -15.15 -18.06 -15.01
C TYR A 464 -14.73 -17.72 -16.45
N ILE A 465 -15.68 -17.35 -17.31
CA ILE A 465 -15.41 -16.90 -18.69
C ILE A 465 -15.02 -15.41 -18.69
N TYR A 466 -15.78 -14.55 -18.02
CA TYR A 466 -15.59 -13.10 -18.06
C TYR A 466 -14.43 -12.60 -17.20
N TYR A 467 -14.12 -13.26 -16.09
CA TYR A 467 -13.06 -12.83 -15.18
C TYR A 467 -11.68 -12.76 -15.86
N PRO A 468 -11.19 -13.83 -16.54
CA PRO A 468 -9.93 -13.75 -17.28
C PRO A 468 -9.94 -12.72 -18.40
N MET A 469 -11.04 -12.59 -19.14
CA MET A 469 -11.16 -11.60 -20.21
C MET A 469 -11.05 -10.18 -19.66
N LEU A 470 -11.61 -9.91 -18.49
CA LEU A 470 -11.54 -8.59 -17.85
C LEU A 470 -10.11 -8.30 -17.36
N VAL A 471 -9.43 -9.28 -16.75
CA VAL A 471 -8.01 -9.15 -16.37
C VAL A 471 -7.14 -8.85 -17.60
N LEU A 472 -7.30 -9.60 -18.69
CA LEU A 472 -6.55 -9.41 -19.93
C LEU A 472 -6.83 -8.05 -20.57
N LEU A 473 -8.10 -7.63 -20.62
CA LEU A 473 -8.51 -6.33 -21.12
C LEU A 473 -7.90 -5.19 -20.30
N LEU A 474 -7.87 -5.30 -18.97
CA LEU A 474 -7.22 -4.32 -18.11
C LEU A 474 -5.70 -4.31 -18.27
N CYS A 475 -5.06 -5.47 -18.42
CA CYS A 475 -3.63 -5.54 -18.72
C CYS A 475 -3.33 -4.83 -20.04
N PHE A 476 -4.13 -5.06 -21.09
CA PHE A 476 -3.98 -4.37 -22.36
C PHE A 476 -4.21 -2.85 -22.21
N ALA A 477 -5.28 -2.45 -21.53
CA ALA A 477 -5.62 -1.06 -21.31
C ALA A 477 -4.53 -0.30 -20.53
N THR A 478 -3.94 -0.92 -19.50
CA THR A 478 -2.84 -0.35 -18.73
C THR A 478 -1.51 -0.40 -19.49
N PHE A 479 -1.32 -1.40 -20.36
CA PHE A 479 -0.16 -1.48 -21.23
C PHE A 479 -0.11 -0.31 -22.21
N TYR A 480 -1.22 0.03 -22.85
CA TYR A 480 -1.31 1.17 -23.77
C TYR A 480 -1.63 2.51 -23.08
N SER A 481 -1.70 2.53 -21.75
CA SER A 481 -2.10 3.70 -20.96
C SER A 481 -3.42 4.32 -21.45
N LEU A 482 -4.38 3.48 -21.87
CA LEU A 482 -5.67 3.95 -22.39
C LEU A 482 -6.41 4.81 -21.36
N GLY A 483 -6.27 4.50 -20.07
CA GLY A 483 -6.87 5.29 -18.98
C GLY A 483 -6.42 6.75 -18.97
N SER A 484 -5.11 7.03 -19.07
CA SER A 484 -4.62 8.42 -19.09
C SER A 484 -5.03 9.14 -20.37
N ARG A 485 -5.02 8.44 -21.51
CA ARG A 485 -5.45 8.99 -22.80
C ARG A 485 -6.94 9.35 -22.82
N CYS A 486 -7.80 8.51 -22.25
CA CYS A 486 -9.22 8.80 -22.12
C CYS A 486 -9.48 9.99 -21.17
N LEU A 487 -8.77 10.08 -20.04
CA LEU A 487 -8.89 11.22 -19.14
C LEU A 487 -8.41 12.54 -19.78
N ASN A 488 -7.38 12.47 -20.62
CA ASN A 488 -6.90 13.61 -21.41
C ASN A 488 -7.96 14.07 -22.42
N LEU A 489 -8.65 13.13 -23.08
CA LEU A 489 -9.78 13.44 -23.98
C LEU A 489 -10.97 14.09 -23.24
N LEU A 490 -11.15 13.77 -21.96
CA LEU A 490 -12.19 14.35 -21.09
C LEU A 490 -11.76 15.68 -20.43
N GLY A 491 -10.55 16.19 -20.69
CA GLY A 491 -10.06 17.47 -20.19
C GLY A 491 -9.52 17.45 -18.75
N PHE A 492 -9.31 16.28 -18.16
CA PHE A 492 -8.82 16.16 -16.77
C PHE A 492 -7.28 16.09 -16.70
N HIS A 493 -6.59 17.21 -16.97
CA HIS A 493 -5.12 17.28 -16.94
C HIS A 493 -4.50 17.08 -15.54
N GLN A 494 -5.24 17.34 -14.46
CA GLN A 494 -4.71 17.25 -13.08
C GLN A 494 -4.55 15.80 -12.57
N TYR A 495 -5.16 14.82 -13.24
CA TYR A 495 -5.12 13.39 -12.87
C TYR A 495 -4.11 12.59 -13.70
N ILE A 496 -3.22 13.26 -14.42
CA ILE A 496 -2.12 12.62 -15.13
C ILE A 496 -1.29 11.81 -14.12
N THR A 497 -1.34 10.49 -14.28
CA THR A 497 -0.49 9.54 -13.55
C THR A 497 0.97 9.85 -13.88
N ASP A 498 1.90 9.64 -12.93
CA ASP A 498 3.37 9.84 -13.00
C ASP A 498 4.08 9.30 -14.29
N ASN A 499 3.34 8.65 -15.18
CA ASN A 499 3.81 8.01 -16.40
C ASN A 499 3.76 8.90 -17.65
N ASP A 500 2.93 9.94 -17.70
CA ASP A 500 2.86 10.91 -18.80
C ASP A 500 3.42 12.27 -18.31
N MET A 501 4.71 12.29 -18.05
CA MET A 501 5.42 13.44 -17.53
C MET A 501 5.53 14.54 -18.60
N THR A 502 4.88 15.69 -18.36
CA THR A 502 4.98 16.87 -19.23
C THR A 502 6.37 17.50 -19.13
N SER A 503 7.01 17.82 -20.26
CA SER A 503 8.32 18.50 -20.30
C SER A 503 8.34 19.77 -19.45
N ASP A 504 7.25 20.54 -19.50
CA ASP A 504 7.17 21.85 -18.86
C ASP A 504 7.28 21.75 -17.33
N LEU A 505 6.58 20.76 -16.73
CA LEU A 505 6.65 20.49 -15.29
C LEU A 505 8.01 19.91 -14.87
N VAL A 506 8.69 19.19 -15.76
CA VAL A 506 10.06 18.69 -15.50
C VAL A 506 11.05 19.85 -15.49
N ASP A 507 10.94 20.76 -16.45
CA ASP A 507 11.83 21.91 -16.57
C ASP A 507 11.61 22.89 -15.41
N GLU A 508 10.35 23.11 -15.02
CA GLU A 508 10.00 23.85 -13.80
C GLU A 508 10.63 23.22 -12.55
N GLY A 509 10.45 21.91 -12.36
CA GLY A 509 11.01 21.18 -11.22
C GLY A 509 12.54 21.21 -11.16
N LYS A 510 13.19 21.13 -12.33
CA LYS A 510 14.64 21.24 -12.46
C LYS A 510 15.14 22.62 -12.06
N GLU A 511 14.47 23.67 -12.51
CA GLU A 511 14.81 25.05 -12.16
C GLU A 511 14.59 25.32 -10.67
N LEU A 512 13.50 24.80 -10.08
CA LEU A 512 13.26 24.88 -8.64
C LEU A 512 14.38 24.23 -7.82
N ILE A 513 14.81 23.03 -8.19
CA ILE A 513 15.90 22.32 -7.50
C ILE A 513 17.21 23.07 -7.65
N ARG A 514 17.49 23.62 -8.84
CA ARG A 514 18.67 24.47 -9.08
C ARG A 514 18.67 25.70 -8.17
N ARG A 515 17.54 26.39 -8.02
CA ARG A 515 17.41 27.56 -7.14
C ARG A 515 17.65 27.19 -5.67
N VAL A 516 17.07 26.09 -5.21
CA VAL A 516 17.26 25.61 -3.83
C VAL A 516 18.72 25.24 -3.56
N LYS A 517 19.38 24.58 -4.52
CA LYS A 517 20.80 24.22 -4.43
C LYS A 517 21.67 25.47 -4.24
N THR A 518 21.53 26.45 -5.15
CA THR A 518 22.27 27.72 -5.07
C THR A 518 22.02 28.44 -3.74
N ARG A 519 20.79 28.41 -3.23
CA ARG A 519 20.46 29.01 -1.92
C ARG A 519 21.18 28.31 -0.77
N ARG A 520 21.16 26.97 -0.74
CA ARG A 520 21.86 26.18 0.28
C ARG A 520 23.37 26.35 0.23
N ASP A 521 23.95 26.40 -0.98
CA ASP A 521 25.39 26.60 -1.16
C ASP A 521 25.82 27.97 -0.62
N GLY A 522 25.03 29.02 -0.91
CA GLY A 522 25.27 30.37 -0.36
C GLY A 522 25.16 30.42 1.18
N GLU A 523 24.15 29.78 1.76
CA GLU A 523 23.97 29.69 3.22
C GLU A 523 25.16 28.97 3.90
N MET A 524 25.68 27.90 3.30
CA MET A 524 26.86 27.17 3.80
C MET A 524 28.14 28.00 3.72
N GLU A 525 28.36 28.72 2.62
CA GLU A 525 29.50 29.61 2.48
C GLU A 525 29.47 30.74 3.52
N GLU A 526 28.30 31.30 3.80
CA GLU A 526 28.13 32.35 4.81
C GLU A 526 28.44 31.83 6.22
N GLN A 527 27.93 30.64 6.58
CA GLN A 527 28.26 29.99 7.86
C GLN A 527 29.76 29.67 7.98
N GLN A 528 30.39 29.24 6.90
CA GLN A 528 31.82 28.93 6.95
C GLN A 528 32.67 30.20 7.08
N ARG A 529 32.26 31.30 6.43
CA ARG A 529 32.89 32.63 6.63
C ARG A 529 32.69 33.14 8.05
N SER A 530 31.51 32.99 8.65
CA SER A 530 31.27 33.42 10.04
C SER A 530 32.12 32.63 11.03
N LEU A 531 32.26 31.31 10.84
CA LEU A 531 33.13 30.47 11.68
C LEU A 531 34.62 30.84 11.55
N LEU A 532 35.08 31.17 10.34
CA LEU A 532 36.45 31.63 10.14
C LEU A 532 36.69 33.00 10.78
N GLN A 533 35.69 33.89 10.74
CA GLN A 533 35.76 35.21 11.37
C GLN A 533 35.78 35.11 12.90
N ASP A 534 34.96 34.24 13.50
CA ASP A 534 34.99 33.96 14.94
C ASP A 534 36.34 33.38 15.38
N ASN A 535 36.89 32.41 14.65
CA ASN A 535 38.21 31.84 14.96
C ASN A 535 39.35 32.87 14.83
N SER A 536 39.27 33.80 13.87
CA SER A 536 40.27 34.86 13.72
C SER A 536 40.19 35.94 14.81
N SER A 537 39.02 36.10 15.44
CA SER A 537 38.78 37.05 16.53
C SER A 537 39.36 36.55 17.86
N ASP A 538 39.43 35.23 18.04
CA ASP A 538 39.98 34.58 19.24
C ASP A 538 41.52 34.54 19.24
N GLU A 539 42.19 34.66 18.08
CA GLU A 539 43.66 34.75 18.02
C GLU A 539 44.20 36.15 18.37
N ASP A 540 43.40 37.21 18.22
CA ASP A 540 43.82 38.60 18.52
C ASP A 540 43.43 39.06 19.95
N SER A 541 42.72 38.21 20.70
CA SER A 541 42.33 38.48 22.09
C SER A 541 42.91 37.43 23.05
N GLY A 542 44.22 37.56 23.28
CA GLY A 542 44.89 36.92 24.40
C GLY A 542 44.17 37.19 25.73
N SER A 543 43.69 36.11 26.36
CA SER A 543 43.18 36.04 27.73
C SER A 543 41.86 36.76 28.01
N ARG A 544 40.75 36.02 27.96
CA ARG A 544 39.81 35.90 29.10
C ARG A 544 38.85 34.72 28.94
N ARG A 545 38.71 33.94 30.02
CA ARG A 545 37.78 32.82 30.22
C ARG A 545 36.36 33.15 29.70
N SER A 546 35.77 32.22 28.96
CA SER A 546 34.32 32.14 28.78
C SER A 546 33.83 30.69 28.80
N THR A 547 33.06 30.38 29.83
CA THR A 547 32.20 29.22 30.01
C THR A 547 30.97 29.29 29.09
N GLY A 548 30.62 28.16 28.47
CA GLY A 548 29.24 27.88 28.06
C GLY A 548 29.00 27.88 26.55
N GLY A 549 29.38 26.80 25.87
CA GLY A 549 28.92 26.49 24.52
C GLY A 549 27.40 26.26 24.52
N ARG A 550 26.66 27.23 24.00
CA ARG A 550 25.23 27.10 23.73
C ARG A 550 25.09 26.76 22.25
N TYR A 551 24.77 25.50 21.96
CA TYR A 551 24.39 25.04 20.62
C TYR A 551 23.16 25.83 20.16
N LEU A 552 23.34 26.75 19.22
CA LEU A 552 22.26 27.37 18.46
C LEU A 552 21.82 26.38 17.39
N SER A 553 20.78 25.59 17.69
CA SER A 553 20.01 24.94 16.63
C SER A 553 19.28 26.03 15.84
N LEU A 554 19.67 26.24 14.59
CA LEU A 554 18.92 27.08 13.66
C LEU A 554 17.60 26.39 13.30
N SER A 555 16.52 26.81 13.97
CA SER A 555 15.16 26.75 13.43
C SER A 555 14.86 28.08 12.73
N PRO A 556 14.09 28.11 11.62
CA PRO A 556 13.69 29.36 11.01
C PRO A 556 12.83 30.16 12.00
N SER A 557 13.24 31.40 12.25
CA SER A 557 12.58 32.35 13.14
C SER A 557 11.20 32.72 12.58
N ARG A 558 10.18 31.95 12.95
CA ARG A 558 8.78 32.37 13.02
C ARG A 558 7.94 31.52 13.98
N SER A 559 8.57 30.95 15.01
CA SER A 559 7.92 30.09 16.02
C SER A 559 7.52 30.82 17.31
N GLY A 560 7.64 32.15 17.39
CA GLY A 560 7.48 32.90 18.64
C GLY A 560 6.05 33.14 19.13
N ILE A 561 5.01 32.65 18.44
CA ILE A 561 3.60 32.97 18.78
C ILE A 561 2.89 31.85 19.56
N PHE A 562 3.45 30.63 19.63
CA PHE A 562 2.70 29.47 20.14
C PHE A 562 3.43 28.56 21.13
N ASP A 563 4.52 29.00 21.78
CA ASP A 563 5.16 28.19 22.83
C ASP A 563 4.31 28.04 24.13
N ASP A 564 3.19 28.75 24.26
CA ASP A 564 2.33 28.75 25.45
C ASP A 564 0.87 28.26 25.22
N VAL A 565 0.59 27.42 24.20
CA VAL A 565 -0.75 26.81 23.99
C VAL A 565 -0.74 25.29 23.91
#